data_AF-A0A2T2QYS8-F1
#
_entry.id   AF-A0A2T2QYS8-F1
#
_cell.length_a   1.000
_cell.length_b   1.000
_cell.length_c   1.000
_cell.angle_alpha   90.00
_cell.angle_beta   90.00
_cell.angle_gamma   90.00
#
_symmetry.space_group_name_H-M   'P 1'
#
loop_
_entity.id
_entity.type
_entity.pdbx_description
1 polymer ?
#
loop_
_entity_poly.entity_id
_entity_poly.type
_entity_poly.pdbx_seq_one_letter_code
_entity_poly.pdbx_strand_id
1 'polypeptide(L)'
;MKLKSRIESLLFVNSDPLSFEKITEITGASKKKVKKTAENLLTEYSESDRGMNIVKKDQQLQMVTEEIRGVNCTRILRNLMMRGLIEEQEKKDRLVPEYVLSTRALQHLGISSTEELPDYKELNSDEVLEELLTSQD
;
A
#
# COMPACT_ATOMS: atom_id res chain seq x y z
N MET A 1 -28.75 -0.46 0.25
CA MET A 1 -27.31 -0.82 0.27
C MET A 1 -26.61 -0.06 1.39
N LYS A 2 -25.82 -0.72 2.26
CA LYS A 2 -25.12 -0.05 3.37
C LYS A 2 -23.99 0.85 2.80
N LEU A 3 -23.76 2.03 3.39
CA LEU A 3 -22.77 3.01 2.91
C LEU A 3 -21.36 2.42 2.77
N LYS A 4 -20.97 1.53 3.70
CA LYS A 4 -19.69 0.79 3.65
C LYS A 4 -19.51 0.10 2.30
N SER A 5 -20.48 -0.73 1.89
CA SER A 5 -20.41 -1.48 0.64
C SER A 5 -20.32 -0.56 -0.58
N ARG A 6 -20.97 0.62 -0.55
CA ARG A 6 -20.86 1.58 -1.65
C ARG A 6 -19.45 2.15 -1.77
N ILE A 7 -18.83 2.52 -0.65
CA ILE A 7 -17.45 3.04 -0.64
C ILE A 7 -16.47 1.95 -1.07
N GLU A 8 -16.61 0.74 -0.53
CA GLU A 8 -15.78 -0.41 -0.88
C GLU A 8 -15.85 -0.75 -2.37
N SER A 9 -17.07 -0.82 -2.95
CA SER A 9 -17.23 -1.04 -4.38
C SER A 9 -16.64 0.10 -5.23
N LEU A 10 -16.71 1.36 -4.77
CA LEU A 10 -16.08 2.47 -5.47
C LEU A 10 -14.56 2.33 -5.48
N LEU A 11 -13.95 2.01 -4.34
CA LEU A 11 -12.51 1.82 -4.24
C LEU A 11 -12.02 0.59 -5.01
N PHE A 12 -12.85 -0.46 -5.10
CA PHE A 12 -12.50 -1.67 -5.86
C PHE A 12 -12.52 -1.45 -7.36
N VAL A 13 -13.49 -0.68 -7.88
CA VAL A 13 -13.63 -0.43 -9.33
C VAL A 13 -12.66 0.65 -9.83
N ASN A 14 -12.15 1.51 -8.94
CA ASN A 14 -11.21 2.56 -9.31
C ASN A 14 -9.79 2.18 -8.88
N SER A 15 -8.90 1.99 -9.85
CA SER A 15 -7.47 1.79 -9.62
C SER A 15 -6.77 3.05 -9.09
N ASP A 16 -7.35 4.24 -9.32
CA ASP A 16 -6.76 5.51 -8.96
C ASP A 16 -7.20 6.04 -7.57
N PRO A 17 -6.39 6.91 -6.93
CA PRO A 17 -6.75 7.66 -5.72
C PRO A 17 -8.12 8.36 -5.79
N LEU A 18 -9.06 8.03 -4.90
CA LEU A 18 -10.34 8.73 -4.75
C LEU A 18 -10.35 9.68 -3.57
N SER A 19 -10.71 10.94 -3.80
CA SER A 19 -10.86 11.93 -2.72
C SER A 19 -12.14 11.73 -1.90
N PHE A 20 -12.10 12.12 -0.62
CA PHE A 20 -13.29 12.15 0.23
C PHE A 20 -14.42 13.00 -0.36
N GLU A 21 -14.07 14.09 -1.04
CA GLU A 21 -15.01 14.96 -1.74
C GLU A 21 -15.74 14.20 -2.85
N LYS A 22 -15.01 13.45 -3.69
CA LYS A 22 -15.60 12.67 -4.78
C LYS A 22 -16.47 11.53 -4.26
N ILE A 23 -16.04 10.86 -3.19
CA ILE A 23 -16.84 9.82 -2.54
C ILE A 23 -18.14 10.42 -1.95
N THR A 24 -18.07 11.61 -1.37
CA THR A 24 -19.26 12.32 -0.83
C THR A 24 -20.24 12.64 -1.96
N GLU A 25 -19.75 13.15 -3.09
CA GLU A 25 -20.53 13.44 -4.30
C GLU A 25 -21.25 12.20 -4.82
N ILE A 26 -20.53 11.11 -5.06
CA ILE A 26 -21.09 9.86 -5.63
C ILE A 26 -22.02 9.15 -4.65
N THR A 27 -21.67 9.14 -3.36
CA THR A 27 -22.49 8.45 -2.35
C THR A 27 -23.71 9.25 -1.91
N GLY A 28 -23.71 10.58 -2.09
CA GLY A 28 -24.73 11.49 -1.55
C GLY A 28 -24.78 11.51 -0.01
N ALA A 29 -23.78 10.95 0.67
CA ALA A 29 -23.69 10.91 2.12
C ALA A 29 -22.94 12.14 2.66
N SER A 30 -23.19 12.52 3.92
CA SER A 30 -22.46 13.64 4.52
C SER A 30 -20.97 13.33 4.72
N LYS A 31 -20.11 14.35 4.57
CA LYS A 31 -18.64 14.22 4.74
C LYS A 31 -18.25 13.56 6.07
N LYS A 32 -18.97 13.86 7.16
CA LYS A 32 -18.77 13.23 8.48
C LYS A 32 -19.01 11.73 8.45
N LYS A 33 -20.09 11.28 7.78
CA LYS A 33 -20.46 9.87 7.68
C LYS A 33 -19.50 9.11 6.76
N VAL A 34 -19.08 9.74 5.65
CA VAL A 34 -18.07 9.18 4.74
C VAL A 34 -16.74 8.99 5.46
N LYS A 35 -16.20 10.03 6.11
CA LYS A 35 -14.95 9.94 6.88
C LYS A 35 -15.01 8.84 7.92
N LYS A 36 -16.07 8.81 8.75
CA LYS A 36 -16.23 7.75 9.77
C LYS A 36 -16.26 6.34 9.15
N THR A 37 -16.95 6.17 8.02
CA THR A 37 -17.06 4.85 7.37
C THR A 37 -15.75 4.43 6.72
N ALA A 38 -15.01 5.39 6.15
CA ALA A 38 -13.70 5.15 5.57
C ALA A 38 -12.65 4.78 6.62
N GLU A 39 -12.60 5.48 7.77
CA GLU A 39 -11.68 5.11 8.86
C GLU A 39 -11.95 3.69 9.35
N ASN A 40 -13.22 3.29 9.48
CA ASN A 40 -13.56 1.91 9.83
C ASN A 40 -13.09 0.90 8.77
N LEU A 41 -13.21 1.24 7.48
CA LEU A 41 -12.75 0.38 6.38
C LEU A 41 -11.23 0.24 6.40
N LEU A 42 -10.49 1.33 6.62
CA LEU A 42 -9.03 1.32 6.73
C LEU A 42 -8.58 0.37 7.85
N THR A 43 -9.18 0.47 9.04
CA THR A 43 -8.87 -0.44 10.15
C THR A 43 -9.16 -1.89 9.78
N GLU A 44 -10.36 -2.19 9.27
CA GLU A 44 -10.77 -3.56 8.95
C GLU A 44 -9.88 -4.22 7.88
N TYR A 45 -9.50 -3.48 6.83
CA TYR A 45 -8.63 -3.99 5.79
C TYR A 45 -7.21 -4.24 6.32
N SER A 46 -6.68 -3.30 7.12
CA SER A 46 -5.33 -3.42 7.69
C SER A 46 -5.16 -4.57 8.69
N GLU A 47 -6.24 -4.97 9.37
CA GLU A 47 -6.24 -6.08 10.35
C GLU A 47 -6.59 -7.43 9.72
N SER A 48 -7.05 -7.43 8.46
CA SER A 48 -7.42 -8.66 7.76
C SER A 48 -6.24 -9.28 7.03
N ASP A 49 -6.13 -10.61 7.03
CA ASP A 49 -5.15 -11.38 6.23
C ASP A 49 -5.56 -11.48 4.74
N ARG A 50 -6.31 -10.49 4.22
CA ARG A 50 -6.72 -10.45 2.81
C ARG A 50 -5.56 -9.96 1.94
N GLY A 51 -5.52 -10.36 0.67
CA GLY A 51 -4.52 -9.87 -0.29
C GLY A 51 -4.74 -8.43 -0.76
N MET A 52 -5.82 -7.78 -0.33
CA MET A 52 -6.14 -6.38 -0.63
C MET A 52 -6.07 -5.54 0.63
N ASN A 53 -5.59 -4.32 0.48
CA ASN A 53 -5.54 -3.32 1.53
C ASN A 53 -6.14 -2.00 1.05
N ILE A 54 -6.45 -1.10 1.98
CA ILE A 54 -6.83 0.28 1.65
C ILE A 54 -5.79 1.19 2.27
N VAL A 55 -5.22 2.07 1.45
CA VAL A 55 -4.28 3.09 1.90
C VAL A 55 -4.93 4.47 1.89
N LYS A 56 -4.43 5.35 2.74
CA LYS A 56 -4.86 6.74 2.85
C LYS A 56 -3.64 7.65 2.87
N LYS A 57 -3.65 8.64 1.98
CA LYS A 57 -2.73 9.79 2.03
C LYS A 57 -3.58 11.06 1.93
N ASP A 58 -3.32 12.02 2.80
CA ASP A 58 -4.07 13.28 2.88
C ASP A 58 -5.60 13.07 2.92
N GLN A 59 -6.29 13.46 1.84
CA GLN A 59 -7.73 13.34 1.67
C GLN A 59 -8.13 12.32 0.59
N GLN A 60 -7.24 11.40 0.25
CA GLN A 60 -7.47 10.38 -0.77
C GLN A 60 -7.39 8.96 -0.18
N LEU A 61 -8.12 8.05 -0.81
CA LEU A 61 -8.17 6.63 -0.51
C LEU A 61 -7.94 5.84 -1.79
N GLN A 62 -7.23 4.72 -1.68
CA GLN A 62 -7.04 3.80 -2.78
C GLN A 62 -7.02 2.37 -2.25
N MET A 63 -7.64 1.46 -3.00
CA MET A 63 -7.50 0.03 -2.77
C MET A 63 -6.26 -0.47 -3.49
N VAL A 64 -5.43 -1.23 -2.80
CA VAL A 64 -4.16 -1.74 -3.32
C VAL A 64 -4.06 -3.24 -3.08
N THR A 65 -3.34 -3.92 -3.96
CA THR A 65 -3.11 -5.37 -3.93
C THR A 65 -1.69 -5.67 -3.49
N GLU A 66 -1.51 -6.74 -2.73
CA GLU A 66 -0.19 -7.27 -2.35
C GLU A 66 0.30 -8.22 -3.45
N GLU A 67 0.78 -7.66 -4.55
CA GLU A 67 0.99 -8.39 -5.83
C GLU A 67 2.00 -9.54 -5.73
N ILE A 68 3.08 -9.37 -4.95
CA ILE A 68 4.14 -10.38 -4.86
C ILE A 68 3.79 -11.51 -3.88
N ARG A 69 3.26 -11.16 -2.70
CA ARG A 69 3.03 -12.13 -1.61
C ARG A 69 1.60 -12.64 -1.53
N GLY A 70 0.64 -11.94 -2.15
CA GLY A 70 -0.79 -12.25 -2.11
C GLY A 70 -1.44 -12.13 -0.73
N VAL A 71 -0.71 -11.63 0.29
CA VAL A 71 -1.17 -11.52 1.67
C VAL A 71 -0.81 -10.16 2.26
N ASN A 72 -1.67 -9.62 3.13
CA ASN A 72 -1.43 -8.35 3.81
C ASN A 72 -0.10 -8.33 4.57
N CYS A 73 0.81 -7.45 4.16
CA CYS A 73 2.14 -7.33 4.75
C CYS A 73 2.26 -6.20 5.78
N THR A 74 1.19 -5.45 6.07
CA THR A 74 1.18 -4.28 6.97
C THR A 74 1.85 -4.56 8.32
N ARG A 75 1.51 -5.68 8.96
CA ARG A 75 2.06 -6.05 10.27
C ARG A 75 3.54 -6.41 10.21
N ILE A 76 3.97 -7.08 9.14
CA ILE A 76 5.36 -7.47 8.93
C ILE A 76 6.21 -6.21 8.69
N LEU A 77 5.76 -5.32 7.80
CA LEU A 77 6.43 -4.05 7.51
C LEU A 77 6.56 -3.19 8.77
N ARG A 78 5.49 -3.05 9.56
CA ARG A 78 5.54 -2.35 10.85
C ARG A 78 6.59 -2.95 11.79
N ASN A 79 6.65 -4.27 11.90
CA ASN A 79 7.63 -4.95 12.77
C ASN A 79 9.08 -4.74 12.30
N LEU A 80 9.34 -4.81 10.99
CA LEU A 80 10.66 -4.58 10.42
C LEU A 80 11.11 -3.13 10.66
N MET A 81 10.21 -2.18 10.50
CA MET A 81 10.47 -0.76 10.74
C MET A 81 10.73 -0.47 12.23
N MET A 82 9.93 -1.02 13.14
CA MET A 82 10.16 -0.89 14.59
C MET A 82 11.51 -1.48 15.03
N ARG A 83 12.01 -2.49 14.31
CA ARG A 83 13.34 -3.08 14.53
C ARG A 83 14.46 -2.28 13.86
N GLY A 84 14.13 -1.23 13.12
CA GLY A 84 15.06 -0.40 12.35
C GLY A 84 15.71 -1.17 11.22
N LEU A 85 15.05 -2.18 10.64
CA LEU A 85 15.56 -2.94 9.49
C LEU A 85 15.14 -2.34 8.14
N ILE A 86 14.04 -1.60 8.12
CA ILE A 86 13.56 -0.90 6.93
C ILE A 86 13.15 0.52 7.29
N GLU A 87 13.14 1.39 6.29
CA GLU A 87 12.72 2.79 6.36
C GLU A 87 11.68 3.09 5.28
N GLU A 88 10.77 4.01 5.59
CA GLU A 88 9.74 4.47 4.67
C GLU A 88 10.24 5.67 3.86
N GLN A 89 10.08 5.63 2.55
CA GLN A 89 10.32 6.74 1.63
C GLN A 89 9.02 7.13 0.93
N GLU A 90 8.60 8.37 1.16
CA GLU A 90 7.44 8.91 0.45
C GLU A 90 7.83 9.35 -0.96
N LYS A 91 7.12 8.83 -1.98
CA LYS A 91 7.11 9.43 -3.30
C LYS A 91 5.94 10.38 -3.45
N LYS A 92 6.17 11.52 -4.10
CA LYS A 92 5.12 12.53 -4.36
C LYS A 92 4.01 11.98 -5.26
N ASP A 93 4.36 11.10 -6.19
CA ASP A 93 3.47 10.62 -7.25
C ASP A 93 2.77 9.29 -6.90
N ARG A 94 3.04 8.72 -5.71
CA ARG A 94 2.40 7.47 -5.26
C ARG A 94 1.74 7.66 -3.89
N LEU A 95 0.58 7.02 -3.72
CA LEU A 95 -0.13 6.96 -2.44
C LEU A 95 0.51 5.97 -1.46
N VAL A 96 1.03 4.86 -1.99
CA VAL A 96 1.73 3.85 -1.20
C VAL A 96 3.18 4.29 -1.01
N PRO A 97 3.72 4.24 0.21
CA PRO A 97 5.13 4.52 0.43
C PRO A 97 6.01 3.40 -0.11
N GLU A 98 7.27 3.74 -0.41
CA GLU A 98 8.29 2.75 -0.71
C GLU A 98 9.05 2.39 0.57
N TYR A 99 9.39 1.11 0.71
CA TYR A 99 10.18 0.63 1.85
C TYR A 99 11.56 0.24 1.38
N VAL A 100 12.60 0.79 2.01
CA VAL A 100 14.00 0.50 1.69
C VAL A 100 14.71 -0.15 2.88
N LEU A 101 15.79 -0.87 2.61
CA LEU A 101 16.67 -1.36 3.67
C LEU A 101 17.33 -0.17 4.40
N SER A 102 17.31 -0.19 5.72
CA SER A 102 18.02 0.80 6.52
C SER A 102 19.53 0.56 6.50
N THR A 103 20.32 1.57 6.83
CA THR A 103 21.77 1.44 7.04
C THR A 103 22.10 0.34 8.06
N ARG A 104 21.25 0.19 9.09
CA ARG A 104 21.40 -0.85 10.11
C ARG A 104 21.23 -2.24 9.50
N ALA A 105 20.26 -2.45 8.61
CA ALA A 105 20.07 -3.72 7.95
C ALA A 105 21.26 -4.09 7.06
N LEU A 106 21.79 -3.13 6.29
CA LEU A 106 23.00 -3.34 5.46
C LEU A 106 24.19 -3.77 6.33
N GLN A 107 24.41 -3.12 7.46
CA GLN A 107 25.44 -3.51 8.43
C GLN A 107 25.24 -4.92 8.99
N HIS A 108 24.00 -5.34 9.27
CA HIS A 108 23.71 -6.71 9.71
C HIS A 108 23.98 -7.75 8.62
N LEU A 109 23.80 -7.37 7.36
CA LEU A 109 24.11 -8.20 6.19
C LEU A 109 25.59 -8.19 5.82
N GLY A 110 26.39 -7.29 6.39
CA GLY A 110 27.82 -7.17 6.12
C GLY A 110 28.14 -6.47 4.79
N ILE A 111 27.19 -5.71 4.24
CA ILE A 111 27.33 -4.98 2.98
C ILE A 111 27.22 -3.47 3.21
N SER A 112 27.78 -2.66 2.32
CA SER A 112 27.75 -1.20 2.42
C SER A 112 26.65 -0.56 1.59
N SER A 113 26.12 -1.28 0.60
CA SER A 113 25.09 -0.81 -0.33
C SER A 113 24.16 -1.94 -0.78
N THR A 114 22.93 -1.61 -1.17
CA THR A 114 21.94 -2.58 -1.70
C THR A 114 22.40 -3.28 -2.98
N GLU A 115 23.25 -2.63 -3.77
CA GLU A 115 23.81 -3.10 -5.03
C GLU A 115 24.78 -4.27 -4.86
N GLU A 116 25.23 -4.53 -3.63
CA GLU A 116 26.07 -5.68 -3.28
C GLU A 116 25.24 -6.96 -3.03
N LEU A 117 23.91 -6.86 -2.98
CA LEU A 117 23.05 -8.03 -2.84
C LEU A 117 23.19 -8.95 -4.07
N PRO A 118 23.15 -10.27 -3.86
CA PRO A 118 23.10 -11.23 -4.97
C PRO A 118 21.94 -10.91 -5.91
N ASP A 119 22.21 -10.96 -7.22
CA ASP A 119 21.23 -10.78 -8.30
C ASP A 119 20.47 -9.44 -8.28
N TYR A 120 20.95 -8.44 -7.52
CA TYR A 120 20.25 -7.16 -7.36
C TYR A 120 20.00 -6.45 -8.68
N LYS A 121 20.97 -6.42 -9.59
CA LYS A 121 20.84 -5.73 -10.88
C LYS A 121 19.76 -6.34 -11.77
N GLU A 122 19.57 -7.65 -11.69
CA GLU A 122 18.56 -8.37 -12.47
C GLU A 122 17.17 -8.11 -11.87
N LEU A 123 17.03 -8.30 -10.55
CA LEU A 123 15.76 -8.21 -9.84
C LEU A 123 15.27 -6.77 -9.60
N ASN A 124 16.17 -5.78 -9.56
CA ASN A 124 15.84 -4.37 -9.36
C ASN A 124 15.68 -3.60 -10.69
N SER A 125 15.64 -4.30 -11.82
CA SER A 125 15.32 -3.65 -13.10
C SER A 125 13.81 -3.42 -13.20
N ASP A 126 13.41 -2.22 -13.66
CA ASP A 126 12.00 -1.87 -13.86
C ASP A 126 11.30 -2.86 -14.81
N GLU A 127 12.03 -3.43 -15.77
CA GLU A 127 11.52 -4.39 -16.74
C GLU A 127 11.15 -5.74 -16.09
N VAL A 128 11.96 -6.27 -15.17
CA VAL A 128 11.65 -7.50 -14.43
C VAL A 128 10.54 -7.26 -13.40
N LEU A 129 10.52 -6.08 -12.77
CA LEU A 129 9.41 -5.69 -11.91
C LEU A 129 8.11 -5.59 -12.71
N GLU A 130 8.10 -4.88 -13.83
CA GLU A 130 6.92 -4.81 -14.70
C GLU A 130 6.51 -6.20 -15.21
N GLU A 131 7.44 -7.06 -15.62
CA GLU A 131 7.14 -8.42 -16.07
C GLU A 131 6.54 -9.28 -14.95
N LEU A 132 7.01 -9.16 -13.70
CA LEU A 132 6.44 -9.83 -12.53
C LEU A 132 5.04 -9.30 -12.15
N LEU A 133 4.77 -8.02 -12.38
CA LEU A 133 3.48 -7.39 -12.08
C LEU A 133 2.47 -7.57 -13.24
N THR A 134 2.94 -7.78 -14.48
CA THR A 134 2.11 -7.95 -15.69
C THR A 134 1.91 -9.40 -16.11
N SER A 135 2.65 -10.37 -15.56
CA SER A 135 2.52 -11.79 -15.90
C SER A 135 1.28 -12.50 -15.31
N GLN A 136 0.22 -11.75 -15.01
CA GLN A 136 -1.11 -12.26 -14.69
C GLN A 136 -2.20 -11.55 -15.51
N ASP A 137 -2.18 -11.77 -16.82
CA ASP A 137 -3.37 -11.74 -17.69
C ASP A 137 -3.55 -13.13 -18.35
#